data_AF-A0AAN4HEH1-F1
#
_entry.id   AF-A0AAN4HEH1-F1
#
_cell.length_a   1.000
_cell.length_b   1.000
_cell.length_c   1.000
_cell.angle_alpha   90.00
_cell.angle_beta   90.00
_cell.angle_gamma   90.00
#
_symmetry.space_group_name_H-M   'P 1'
#
loop_
_entity.id
_entity.type
_entity.pdbx_description
1 polymer ?
#
loop_
_entity_poly.entity_id
_entity_poly.type
_entity_poly.pdbx_seq_one_letter_code
_entity_poly.pdbx_strand_id
1 'polypeptide(L)'
;MNEVDRIINCCQYDNELFRKYITCLLQLKKCSDTFQQIQIELRNDYLIRGICEREVDEVVRGSKEYEMHFLPKVLQWNFLRENPHLIERVCEDFFAFESLHLTDIEWKTVIKFMGNE
;
A
#
# COMPACT_ATOMS: atom_id res chain seq x y z
N MET A 1 -16.48 -2.59 -15.63
CA MET A 1 -15.44 -3.61 -15.42
C MET A 1 -14.80 -3.32 -14.08
N ASN A 2 -14.80 -4.27 -13.14
CA ASN A 2 -14.13 -4.09 -11.84
C ASN A 2 -12.62 -3.91 -12.05
N GLU A 3 -11.94 -3.15 -11.20
CA GLU A 3 -10.50 -2.92 -11.28
C GLU A 3 -9.71 -4.25 -11.21
N VAL A 4 -10.19 -5.18 -10.38
CA VAL A 4 -9.68 -6.56 -10.32
C VAL A 4 -9.75 -7.24 -11.68
N ASP A 5 -10.91 -7.19 -12.36
CA ASP A 5 -11.09 -7.81 -13.68
C ASP A 5 -10.23 -7.12 -14.75
N ARG A 6 -10.03 -5.80 -14.66
CA ARG A 6 -9.12 -5.05 -15.54
C ARG A 6 -7.69 -5.61 -15.43
N ILE A 7 -7.20 -5.75 -14.20
CA ILE A 7 -5.82 -6.22 -13.95
C ILE A 7 -5.64 -7.66 -14.40
N ILE A 8 -6.62 -8.52 -14.10
CA ILE A 8 -6.61 -9.93 -14.53
C ILE A 8 -6.57 -10.06 -16.04
N ASN A 9 -7.41 -9.29 -16.75
CA ASN A 9 -7.42 -9.26 -18.21
C ASN A 9 -6.08 -8.79 -18.79
N CYS A 10 -5.43 -7.81 -18.16
CA CYS A 10 -4.11 -7.32 -18.57
C CYS A 10 -2.98 -8.34 -18.31
N CYS A 11 -3.08 -9.11 -17.22
CA CYS A 11 -2.08 -10.12 -16.88
C CYS A 11 -2.31 -11.46 -17.60
N GLN A 12 -3.47 -11.65 -18.23
CA GLN A 12 -3.91 -12.92 -18.83
C GLN A 12 -3.80 -14.10 -17.86
N TYR A 13 -4.00 -13.84 -16.56
CA TYR A 13 -3.82 -14.80 -15.49
C TYR A 13 -5.02 -14.71 -14.54
N ASP A 14 -5.86 -15.73 -14.55
CA ASP A 14 -7.13 -15.75 -13.82
C ASP A 14 -7.26 -17.03 -12.99
N ASN A 15 -6.92 -16.93 -11.70
CA ASN A 15 -7.24 -17.94 -10.71
C ASN A 15 -7.73 -17.28 -9.40
N GLU A 16 -8.38 -18.07 -8.54
CA GLU A 16 -9.01 -17.57 -7.32
C GLU A 16 -7.99 -16.95 -6.35
N LEU A 17 -6.82 -17.57 -6.18
CA LEU A 17 -5.76 -17.08 -5.29
C LEU A 17 -5.24 -15.72 -5.80
N PHE A 18 -4.97 -15.60 -7.09
CA PHE A 18 -4.55 -14.36 -7.72
C PHE A 18 -5.59 -13.26 -7.57
N ARG A 19 -6.88 -13.56 -7.76
CA ARG A 19 -7.98 -12.63 -7.47
C ARG A 19 -7.93 -12.11 -6.03
N LYS A 20 -7.65 -12.98 -5.05
CA LYS A 20 -7.48 -12.58 -3.64
C LYS A 20 -6.27 -11.67 -3.46
N TYR A 21 -5.14 -11.98 -4.08
CA TYR A 21 -3.95 -11.13 -4.08
C TYR A 21 -4.24 -9.73 -4.64
N ILE A 22 -4.81 -9.64 -5.85
CA ILE A 22 -5.13 -8.36 -6.48
C ILE A 22 -6.08 -7.54 -5.60
N THR A 23 -7.11 -8.17 -5.05
CA THR A 23 -8.06 -7.50 -4.16
C THR A 23 -7.38 -6.97 -2.89
N CYS A 24 -6.54 -7.77 -2.26
CA CYS A 24 -5.77 -7.38 -1.07
C CYS A 24 -4.82 -6.21 -1.39
N LEU A 25 -4.08 -6.28 -2.49
CA LEU A 25 -3.15 -5.22 -2.89
C LEU A 25 -3.87 -3.90 -3.22
N LEU A 26 -5.06 -3.96 -3.82
CA LEU A 26 -5.89 -2.77 -4.05
C LEU A 26 -6.38 -2.14 -2.74
N GLN A 27 -6.77 -2.97 -1.76
CA GLN A 27 -7.14 -2.49 -0.43
C GLN A 27 -5.93 -1.87 0.30
N LEU A 28 -4.77 -2.52 0.26
CA LEU A 28 -3.52 -2.01 0.81
C LEU A 28 -3.12 -0.68 0.18
N LYS A 29 -3.26 -0.54 -1.14
CA LYS A 29 -3.06 0.73 -1.84
C LYS A 29 -3.94 1.83 -1.26
N LYS A 30 -5.26 1.60 -1.18
CA LYS A 30 -6.20 2.57 -0.61
C LYS A 30 -5.90 2.92 0.85
N CYS A 31 -5.54 1.93 1.68
CA CYS A 31 -5.14 2.16 3.07
C CYS A 31 -3.85 3.00 3.15
N SER A 32 -2.86 2.72 2.30
CA SER A 32 -1.61 3.46 2.21
C SER A 32 -1.85 4.91 1.79
N ASP A 33 -2.71 5.14 0.79
CA ASP A 33 -3.03 6.49 0.31
C ASP A 33 -3.75 7.30 1.39
N THR A 34 -4.70 6.67 2.10
CA THR A 34 -5.40 7.29 3.24
C THR A 34 -4.43 7.66 4.36
N PHE A 35 -3.50 6.76 4.70
CA PHE A 35 -2.49 7.03 5.73
C PHE A 35 -1.57 8.19 5.34
N GLN A 36 -1.13 8.26 4.08
CA GLN A 36 -0.31 9.37 3.57
C GLN A 36 -1.07 10.70 3.62
N GLN A 37 -2.35 10.70 3.26
CA GLN A 37 -3.19 11.89 3.34
C GLN A 37 -3.31 12.40 4.78
N ILE A 38 -3.55 11.51 5.75
CA ILE A 38 -3.61 11.87 7.18
C ILE A 38 -2.29 12.46 7.67
N GLN A 39 -1.15 11.89 7.24
CA GLN A 39 0.17 12.44 7.59
C GLN A 39 0.34 13.87 7.07
N ILE A 40 -0.07 14.14 5.82
CA ILE A 40 0.01 15.47 5.21
C ILE A 40 -0.90 16.45 5.96
N GLU A 41 -2.14 16.05 6.26
CA GLU A 41 -3.11 16.87 6.98
C GLU A 41 -2.63 17.23 8.39
N LEU A 42 -2.15 16.25 9.16
CA LEU A 42 -1.60 16.46 10.49
C LEU A 42 -0.37 17.39 10.43
N ARG A 43 0.55 17.14 9.50
CA ARG A 43 1.75 17.98 9.32
C ARG A 43 1.35 19.43 9.04
N ASN A 44 0.42 19.66 8.13
CA ASN A 44 -0.05 21.01 7.78
C ASN A 44 -0.75 21.69 8.97
N ASP A 45 -1.62 20.99 9.70
CA ASP A 45 -2.29 21.51 10.88
C ASP A 45 -1.28 21.95 11.97
N TYR A 46 -0.26 21.13 12.25
CA TYR A 46 0.78 21.49 13.21
C TYR A 46 1.66 22.67 12.74
N LEU A 47 2.00 22.76 11.45
CA LEU A 47 2.71 23.92 10.89
C LEU A 47 1.90 25.22 11.04
N ILE A 48 0.59 25.17 10.75
CA ILE A 48 -0.33 26.32 10.91
C ILE A 48 -0.41 26.75 12.38
N ARG A 49 -0.34 25.81 13.32
CA ARG A 49 -0.29 26.08 14.77
C ARG A 49 1.05 26.63 15.25
N GLY A 50 2.03 26.78 14.35
CA GLY A 50 3.33 27.41 14.63
C GLY A 50 4.44 26.44 15.02
N ILE A 51 4.24 25.13 14.88
CA ILE A 51 5.33 24.16 15.02
C ILE A 51 6.29 24.34 13.84
N CYS A 52 7.59 24.34 14.10
CA CYS A 52 8.56 24.56 13.03
C CYS A 52 8.77 23.28 12.18
N GLU A 53 9.17 23.47 10.92
CA GLU A 53 9.46 22.39 9.96
C GLU A 53 10.47 21.34 10.48
N ARG A 54 11.34 21.71 11.42
CA ARG A 54 12.35 20.79 11.99
C ARG A 54 11.75 19.82 13.02
N GLU A 55 10.63 20.19 13.64
CA GLU A 55 10.02 19.45 14.75
C GLU A 55 8.71 18.77 14.35
N VAL A 56 8.04 19.27 13.30
CA VAL A 56 6.69 18.85 12.92
C VAL A 56 6.56 17.35 12.71
N ASP A 57 7.56 16.70 12.09
CA ASP A 57 7.48 15.27 11.78
C ASP A 57 7.53 14.41 13.06
N GLU A 58 8.24 14.85 14.10
CA GLU A 58 8.27 14.17 15.40
C GLU A 58 6.94 14.36 16.14
N VAL A 59 6.40 15.58 16.10
CA VAL A 59 5.10 15.90 16.72
C VAL A 59 3.97 15.11 16.07
N VAL A 60 3.95 15.01 14.74
CA VAL A 60 2.97 14.20 13.99
C VAL A 60 3.02 12.75 14.44
N ARG A 61 4.21 12.14 14.50
CA ARG A 61 4.39 10.73 14.92
C ARG A 61 3.97 10.47 16.36
N GLY A 62 4.05 11.48 17.23
CA GLY A 62 3.59 11.40 18.62
C GLY A 62 2.10 11.68 18.83
N SER A 63 1.36 12.02 17.77
CA SER A 63 -0.07 12.35 17.88
C SER A 63 -0.95 11.09 17.97
N LYS A 64 -2.04 11.18 18.72
CA LYS A 64 -3.04 10.10 18.82
C LYS A 64 -3.67 9.75 17.46
N GLU A 65 -3.88 10.75 16.62
CA GLU A 65 -4.46 10.58 15.29
C GLU A 65 -3.52 9.76 14.39
N TYR A 66 -2.22 10.06 14.42
CA TYR A 66 -1.22 9.26 13.70
C TYR A 66 -1.17 7.81 14.19
N GLU A 67 -1.21 7.60 15.51
CA GLU A 67 -1.19 6.26 16.12
C GLU A 67 -2.44 5.45 15.72
N MET A 68 -3.62 6.07 15.72
CA MET A 68 -4.88 5.43 15.33
C MET A 68 -4.88 4.93 13.88
N HIS A 69 -4.17 5.65 13.00
CA HIS A 69 -4.08 5.34 11.57
C HIS A 69 -2.77 4.67 11.17
N PHE A 70 -1.93 4.30 12.12
CA PHE A 70 -0.59 3.82 11.85
C PHE A 70 -0.59 2.62 10.88
N LEU A 71 0.15 2.78 9.78
CA LEU A 71 0.38 1.71 8.81
C LEU A 71 1.88 1.32 8.78
N PRO A 72 2.23 0.07 9.16
CA PRO A 72 3.60 -0.42 9.06
C PRO A 72 4.20 -0.23 7.67
N LYS A 73 5.49 0.15 7.60
CA LYS A 73 6.20 0.42 6.33
C LYS A 73 6.05 -0.70 5.30
N VAL A 74 6.11 -1.96 5.74
CA VAL A 74 6.00 -3.14 4.87
C VAL A 74 4.62 -3.31 4.22
N LEU A 75 3.58 -2.67 4.78
CA LEU A 75 2.22 -2.65 4.24
C LEU A 75 1.93 -1.40 3.40
N GLN A 76 2.84 -0.43 3.35
CA GLN A 76 2.66 0.78 2.55
C GLN A 76 2.90 0.48 1.07
N TRP A 77 1.99 0.95 0.23
CA TRP A 77 2.00 0.64 -1.21
C TRP A 77 3.25 1.13 -1.92
N ASN A 78 3.74 2.33 -1.58
CA ASN A 78 4.98 2.86 -2.17
C ASN A 78 6.18 1.96 -1.88
N PHE A 79 6.24 1.39 -0.67
CA PHE A 79 7.30 0.45 -0.31
C PHE A 79 7.18 -0.87 -1.07
N LEU A 80 5.97 -1.44 -1.17
CA LEU A 80 5.72 -2.68 -1.91
C LEU A 80 5.99 -2.53 -3.41
N ARG A 81 5.57 -1.41 -4.01
CA ARG A 81 5.84 -1.09 -5.42
C ARG A 81 7.34 -1.06 -5.73
N GLU A 82 8.14 -0.55 -4.81
CA GLU A 82 9.61 -0.50 -4.93
C GLU A 82 10.28 -1.84 -4.62
N ASN A 83 9.60 -2.73 -3.90
CA ASN A 83 10.11 -4.04 -3.48
C ASN A 83 9.14 -5.18 -3.87
N PRO A 84 8.92 -5.46 -5.17
CA PRO A 84 7.95 -6.48 -5.62
C PRO A 84 8.18 -7.89 -5.07
N HIS A 85 9.46 -8.25 -4.83
CA HIS A 85 9.87 -9.53 -4.24
C HIS A 85 9.31 -9.78 -2.83
N LEU A 86 8.83 -8.73 -2.14
CA LEU A 86 8.23 -8.84 -0.81
C LEU A 86 6.72 -9.06 -0.83
N ILE A 87 6.05 -8.95 -1.99
CA ILE A 87 4.59 -9.01 -2.07
C ILE A 87 4.06 -10.33 -1.54
N GLU A 88 4.58 -11.46 -2.03
CA GLU A 88 4.10 -12.77 -1.58
C GLU A 88 4.34 -12.98 -0.09
N ARG A 89 5.54 -12.65 0.39
CA ARG A 89 5.87 -12.74 1.80
C ARG A 89 4.95 -11.89 2.67
N VAL A 90 4.60 -10.67 2.25
CA VAL A 90 3.67 -9.82 3.01
C VAL A 90 2.27 -10.41 3.01
N CYS A 91 1.81 -10.93 1.87
CA CYS A 91 0.52 -11.63 1.78
C CYS A 91 0.47 -12.90 2.64
N GLU A 92 1.55 -13.66 2.71
CA GLU A 92 1.70 -14.83 3.58
C GLU A 92 1.69 -14.42 5.07
N ASP A 93 2.61 -13.54 5.46
CA ASP A 93 2.86 -13.19 6.88
C ASP A 93 1.67 -12.43 7.51
N PHE A 94 0.99 -11.56 6.76
CA PHE A 94 -0.06 -10.68 7.31
C PHE A 94 -1.49 -11.11 6.96
N PHE A 95 -1.68 -11.86 5.88
CA PHE A 95 -3.01 -12.20 5.36
C PHE A 95 -3.25 -13.72 5.22
N ALA A 96 -2.27 -14.55 5.60
CA ALA A 96 -2.33 -16.01 5.54
C ALA A 96 -2.66 -16.54 4.13
N PHE A 97 -2.14 -15.89 3.09
CA PHE A 97 -2.28 -16.35 1.72
C PHE A 97 -1.31 -17.49 1.41
N GLU A 98 -1.68 -18.36 0.48
CA GLU A 98 -0.76 -19.32 -0.13
C GLU A 98 0.12 -18.61 -1.17
N SER A 99 1.35 -19.09 -1.37
CA SER A 99 2.27 -18.57 -2.38
C SER A 99 1.71 -18.75 -3.79
N LEU A 100 1.84 -17.71 -4.62
CA LEU A 100 1.54 -17.77 -6.05
C LEU A 100 2.75 -18.20 -6.88
N HIS A 101 3.95 -18.14 -6.30
CA HIS A 101 5.22 -18.42 -6.97
C HIS A 101 5.46 -17.55 -8.21
N LEU A 102 4.93 -16.32 -8.24
CA LEU A 102 5.21 -15.37 -9.29
C LEU A 102 6.62 -14.79 -9.10
N THR A 103 7.28 -14.57 -10.23
CA THR A 103 8.57 -13.90 -10.28
C THR A 103 8.44 -12.40 -10.01
N ASP A 104 9.54 -11.75 -9.62
CA ASP A 104 9.63 -10.30 -9.50
C ASP A 104 9.16 -9.55 -10.75
N ILE A 105 9.39 -10.12 -11.94
CA ILE A 105 9.01 -9.53 -13.24
C ILE A 105 7.49 -9.56 -13.43
N GLU A 106 6.86 -10.67 -13.05
CA GLU A 106 5.39 -10.81 -13.08
C GLU A 106 4.75 -9.85 -12.08
N TRP A 107 5.29 -9.75 -10.86
CA TRP A 107 4.81 -8.78 -9.87
C TRP A 107 4.97 -7.33 -10.34
N LYS A 108 6.10 -6.97 -10.98
CA LYS A 108 6.28 -5.65 -11.60
C LYS A 108 5.20 -5.37 -12.65
N THR A 109 4.82 -6.39 -13.42
CA THR A 109 3.77 -6.28 -14.43
C THR A 109 2.41 -6.03 -13.78
N VAL A 110 2.07 -6.78 -12.73
CA VAL A 110 0.84 -6.57 -11.94
C VAL A 110 0.79 -5.15 -11.38
N ILE A 111 1.87 -4.72 -10.71
CA ILE A 111 1.98 -3.39 -10.09
C ILE A 111 1.83 -2.29 -11.13
N LYS A 112 2.40 -2.44 -12.34
CA LYS A 112 2.23 -1.50 -13.44
C LYS A 112 0.74 -1.31 -13.79
N PHE A 113 -0.04 -2.38 -13.84
CA PHE A 113 -1.47 -2.31 -14.14
C PHE A 113 -2.33 -1.81 -12.97
N MET A 114 -1.81 -1.88 -11.74
CA MET A 114 -2.41 -1.28 -10.54
C MET A 114 -2.05 0.21 -10.38
N GLY A 115 -0.94 0.66 -10.96
CA GLY A 115 -0.39 2.01 -10.82
C GLY A 115 -0.80 3.01 -11.90
N ASN A 116 -1.52 2.59 -12.94
CA ASN A 116 -2.06 3.49 -13.95
C ASN A 116 -3.33 4.19 -13.39
N GLU A 117 -3.15 5.42 -12.93
CA GLU A 117 -4.14 6.50 -13.07
C GLU A 117 -3.79 7.34 -14.30
#